data_AF-A0A1G6JTT0-F1
#
_entry.id   AF-A0A1G6JTT0-F1
#
_cell.length_a   1.000
_cell.length_b   1.000
_cell.length_c   1.000
_cell.angle_alpha   90.00
_cell.angle_beta   90.00
_cell.angle_gamma   90.00
#
_symmetry.space_group_name_H-M   'P 1'
#
loop_
_entity.id
_entity.type
_entity.pdbx_description
1 polymer ?
#
loop_
_entity_poly.entity_id
_entity_poly.type
_entity_poly.pdbx_seq_one_letter_code
_entity_poly.pdbx_strand_id
1 'polypeptide(L)' 'MADDCFVDVARANFRRTPGGVILGTVGRGQGFHTYDQLDDWYRGDLWGGERGVWMHWSVLGPPCGD' A
#
# COMPACT_ATOMS: atom_id res chain seq x y z
N MET A 1 -13.27 3.00 -3.22
CA MET A 1 -13.41 1.56 -3.51
C MET A 1 -12.60 0.87 -2.44
N ALA A 2 -13.19 -0.08 -1.71
CA ALA A 2 -12.51 -0.76 -0.63
C ALA A 2 -12.12 -2.15 -1.13
N ASP A 3 -10.83 -2.37 -1.35
CA ASP A 3 -10.30 -3.56 -1.99
C ASP A 3 -9.12 -4.11 -1.19
N ASP A 4 -9.10 -5.44 -1.01
CA ASP A 4 -7.99 -6.15 -0.40
C ASP A 4 -6.91 -6.41 -1.45
N CYS A 5 -5.84 -5.61 -1.36
CA CYS A 5 -4.67 -5.70 -2.21
C CYS A 5 -3.55 -6.48 -1.51
N PHE A 6 -2.58 -6.94 -2.30
CA PHE A 6 -1.37 -7.55 -1.77
C PHE A 6 -0.14 -6.88 -2.36
N VAL A 7 0.89 -6.75 -1.54
CA VAL A 7 2.21 -6.31 -1.98
C VAL A 7 2.85 -7.41 -2.82
N ASP A 8 3.33 -7.08 -4.03
CA ASP A 8 3.97 -8.07 -4.92
C ASP A 8 5.51 -7.99 -4.95
N VAL A 9 6.08 -6.91 -4.44
CA VAL A 9 7.54 -6.73 -4.38
C VAL A 9 8.14 -7.19 -3.04
N ALA A 10 9.41 -7.57 -3.04
CA ALA A 10 10.11 -8.01 -1.83
C ALA A 10 10.20 -6.92 -0.73
N ARG A 11 10.21 -5.64 -1.12
CA ARG A 11 10.22 -4.49 -0.21
C ARG A 11 9.37 -3.36 -0.78
N ALA A 12 8.22 -3.12 -0.15
CA ALA A 12 7.34 -2.01 -0.46
C ALA A 12 7.38 -0.97 0.66
N ASN A 13 7.62 0.28 0.30
CA ASN A 13 7.65 1.39 1.25
C ASN A 13 6.23 1.91 1.51
N PHE A 14 5.87 2.12 2.77
CA PHE A 14 4.63 2.80 3.14
C PHE A 14 4.92 4.15 3.81
N ARG A 15 4.00 5.10 3.64
CA ARG A 15 4.18 6.51 4.00
C ARG A 15 2.95 7.07 4.71
N ARG A 16 3.09 8.18 5.45
CA ARG A 16 1.93 8.88 6.04
C ARG A 16 1.14 9.71 5.02
N THR A 17 1.81 10.14 3.96
CA THR A 17 1.23 10.92 2.86
C THR A 17 1.83 10.47 1.53
N PRO A 18 1.13 10.68 0.41
CA PRO A 18 1.68 10.45 -0.94
C PRO A 18 2.99 11.21 -1.12
N GLY A 19 4.03 10.51 -1.58
CA GLY A 19 5.37 11.10 -1.78
C GLY A 19 6.10 11.57 -0.52
N GLY A 20 5.53 11.44 0.67
CA GLY A 20 6.08 11.94 1.94
C GLY A 20 7.23 11.09 2.50
N VAL A 21 7.51 11.21 3.80
CA VAL A 21 8.55 10.41 4.46
C VAL A 21 8.15 8.93 4.49
N ILE A 22 9.11 8.04 4.21
CA ILE A 22 8.97 6.59 4.38
C ILE A 22 8.90 6.29 5.86
N LEU A 23 7.77 5.74 6.31
CA LEU A 23 7.58 5.31 7.69
C LEU A 23 8.19 3.93 7.94
N GLY A 24 8.10 3.05 6.93
CA GLY A 24 8.65 1.71 7.00
C GLY A 24 8.48 0.94 5.69
N THR A 25 8.80 -0.35 5.76
CA THR A 25 8.69 -1.27 4.63
C THR A 25 7.99 -2.55 5.01
N VAL A 26 7.24 -3.11 4.06
CA VAL A 26 6.62 -4.43 4.15
C VAL A 26 7.09 -5.32 3.00
N GLY A 27 6.94 -6.63 3.16
CA GLY A 27 7.35 -7.61 2.17
C GLY A 27 6.21 -8.09 1.27
N ARG A 28 6.57 -8.89 0.27
CA ARG A 28 5.63 -9.56 -0.63
C ARG A 28 4.62 -10.39 0.16
N GLY A 29 3.37 -10.38 -0.28
CA GLY A 29 2.26 -11.07 0.38
C GLY A 29 1.67 -10.32 1.57
N GLN A 30 2.22 -9.16 1.94
CA GLN A 30 1.57 -8.27 2.90
C GLN A 30 0.20 -7.84 2.37
N GLY A 31 -0.85 -8.15 3.13
CA GLY A 31 -2.20 -7.67 2.85
C GLY A 31 -2.34 -6.18 3.16
N PHE A 32 -3.02 -5.48 2.27
CA PHE A 32 -3.24 -4.04 2.31
C PHE A 32 -4.69 -3.75 1.94
N HIS A 33 -5.51 -3.42 2.94
CA HIS A 33 -6.91 -3.09 2.75
C HIS A 33 -7.03 -1.63 2.32
N THR A 34 -7.15 -1.40 1.03
CA THR A 34 -7.27 -0.05 0.46
C THR A 34 -8.69 0.46 0.63
N TYR A 35 -8.84 1.77 0.81
CA TYR A 35 -10.15 2.41 0.87
C TYR A 35 -10.18 3.80 0.20
N ASP A 36 -9.01 4.35 -0.12
CA ASP A 36 -8.86 5.65 -0.79
C ASP A 36 -7.72 5.57 -1.81
N GLN A 37 -7.79 6.41 -2.84
CA GLN A 37 -6.76 6.52 -3.87
C GLN A 37 -6.56 7.99 -4.21
N LEU A 38 -5.29 8.37 -4.37
CA LEU A 38 -4.88 9.69 -4.86
C LEU A 38 -3.77 9.52 -5.88
N ASP A 39 -4.06 9.83 -7.14
CA ASP A 39 -3.17 9.60 -8.28
C ASP A 39 -2.66 8.15 -8.29
N ASP A 40 -1.33 7.99 -8.29
CA ASP A 40 -0.59 6.73 -8.28
C ASP A 40 -0.45 6.11 -6.87
N TRP A 41 -1.18 6.61 -5.88
CA TRP A 41 -1.07 6.18 -4.48
C TRP A 41 -2.38 5.63 -3.95
N TYR A 42 -2.29 4.49 -3.29
CA TYR A 42 -3.39 3.89 -2.56
C TYR A 42 -3.22 4.10 -1.07
N ARG A 43 -4.31 4.51 -0.40
CA ARG A 43 -4.38 4.60 1.05
C ARG A 43 -5.14 3.39 1.59
N GLY A 44 -4.60 2.84 2.66
CA GLY A 44 -5.18 1.67 3.27
C GLY A 44 -4.57 1.31 4.61
N ASP A 45 -4.99 0.15 5.08
CA ASP A 45 -4.52 -0.44 6.33
C ASP A 45 -3.72 -1.72 6.05
N LEU A 46 -2.53 -1.81 6.62
CA LEU A 46 -1.73 -3.02 6.57
C LEU A 46 -2.33 -4.05 7.52
N TRP A 47 -2.46 -5.30 7.05
CA TRP A 47 -2.93 -6.40 7.89
C TRP A 47 -1.97 -6.62 9.07
N GLY A 48 -2.48 -6.43 10.30
CA GLY A 48 -1.70 -6.54 11.53
C GLY A 48 -0.69 -5.42 11.76
N GLY A 49 -0.74 -4.34 10.98
CA GLY A 49 0.26 -3.27 10.99
C GLY A 49 -0.33 -1.86 11.09
N GLU A 50 0.39 -0.91 10.49
CA GLU A 50 -0.01 0.50 10.47
C GLU A 50 -1.24 0.76 9.59
N ARG A 51 -2.05 1.72 10.02
CA ARG A 51 -3.33 2.10 9.40
C ARG A 51 -3.26 3.47 8.75
N GLY A 52 -4.03 3.65 7.68
CA GLY A 52 -4.10 4.88 6.91
C GLY A 52 -2.77 5.29 6.28
N VAL A 53 -1.98 4.30 5.88
CA VAL A 53 -0.71 4.50 5.19
C VAL A 53 -0.93 4.52 3.68
N TRP A 54 0.01 5.16 2.99
CA TRP A 54 0.03 5.31 1.54
C TRP A 54 1.13 4.46 0.93
N MET A 55 0.77 3.72 -0.11
CA MET A 55 1.69 2.91 -0.92
C MET A 55 1.50 3.24 -2.39
N HIS A 56 2.60 3.22 -3.14
CA HIS A 56 2.56 3.48 -4.57
C HIS A 56 1.95 2.27 -5.29
N TRP A 57 1.15 2.46 -6.34
CA TRP A 57 0.52 1.35 -7.05
C TRP A 57 1.52 0.34 -7.61
N SER A 58 2.71 0.81 -8.06
CA SER A 58 3.77 -0.04 -8.63
C SER A 58 4.38 -1.08 -7.68
N VAL A 59 4.04 -1.05 -6.38
CA VAL A 59 4.48 -2.06 -5.41
C VAL A 59 3.37 -3.03 -5.02
N LEU A 60 2.15 -2.79 -5.50
CA LEU A 60 0.98 -3.63 -5.31
C LEU A 60 0.83 -4.58 -6.51
N GLY A 61 0.29 -5.76 -6.27
CA GLY A 61 -0.13 -6.68 -7.32
C GLY A 61 -1.61 -6.54 -7.68
N PRO A 62 -2.09 -7.29 -8.67
CA PRO A 62 -3.50 -7.31 -9.04
C PRO A 62 -4.37 -7.74 -7.84
N PRO A 63 -5.53 -7.10 -7.60
CA PRO A 63 -6.25 -6.20 -8.52
C PRO A 63 -5.86 -4.70 -8.46
N CYS A 64 -4.88 -4.32 -7.63
CA CYS A 64 -4.61 -2.91 -7.32
C CYS A 64 -3.35 -2.34 -8.01
N GLY A 65 -2.48 -3.21 -8.49
CA GLY A 65 -1.38 -2.87 -9.39
C GLY A 65 -1.45 -3.72 -10.65
N ASP A 66 -1.14 -3.09 -11.79
CA ASP A 66 -1.06 -3.71 -13.13
C ASP A 66 0.40 -3.72 -13.62
#